data_AF-A0A951MI41-F1
#
_entry.id   AF-A0A951MI41-F1
#
_cell.length_a   1.000
_cell.length_b   1.000
_cell.length_c   1.000
_cell.angle_alpha   90.00
_cell.angle_beta   90.00
_cell.angle_gamma   90.00
#
_symmetry.space_group_name_H-M   'P 1'
#
loop_
_entity.id
_entity.type
_entity.pdbx_description
1 polymer ?
#
loop_
_entity_poly.entity_id
_entity_poly.type
_entity_poly.pdbx_seq_one_letter_code
_entity_poly.pdbx_strand_id
1 'polypeptide(L)'
;MTVDQSGCQFRPERGTYHFSLYGDNRWWDYLNDPFMTGLASDMTERELDFLQAEAALRQGNTAQALSILNEYRVGNGELPPATAAGAPGGPDACVPQNPDGSCGDLWETLKYDKRIEVWHTGMGIAFWDDRGWGDLTPGTAVHFPVPGEELLVLLEEIYTFGGDAGGAAPSPSRLTLTPEAIRARLAALERFDASYAWRSASRMGVGMH
;
A
#
# COMPACT_ATOMS: atom_id res chain seq x y z
N MET A 1 -5.53 0.17 -39.12
CA MET A 1 -4.69 1.14 -38.38
C MET A 1 -3.42 0.41 -38.01
N THR A 2 -2.38 0.54 -38.82
CA THR A 2 -1.06 -0.06 -38.53
C THR A 2 -0.39 0.81 -37.49
N VAL A 3 -0.36 0.34 -36.24
CA VAL A 3 0.40 0.99 -35.18
C VAL A 3 1.88 0.80 -35.52
N ASP A 4 2.58 1.91 -35.72
CA ASP A 4 4.03 1.92 -35.89
C ASP A 4 4.68 1.35 -34.61
N GLN A 5 5.43 0.25 -34.77
CA GLN A 5 6.11 -0.46 -33.68
C GLN A 5 7.56 0.02 -33.49
N SER A 6 7.98 1.07 -34.18
CA SER A 6 9.38 1.53 -34.21
C SER A 6 9.99 1.90 -32.84
N GLY A 7 9.18 2.01 -31.77
CA GLY A 7 9.65 2.29 -30.40
C GLY A 7 9.38 1.21 -29.34
N CYS A 8 8.74 0.08 -29.65
CA CYS A 8 8.37 -0.93 -28.65
C CYS A 8 9.20 -2.21 -28.81
N GLN A 9 10.06 -2.52 -27.85
CA GLN A 9 10.95 -3.70 -27.88
C GLN A 9 10.25 -5.03 -27.54
N PHE A 10 8.95 -5.02 -27.28
CA PHE A 10 8.21 -6.19 -26.80
C PHE A 10 7.39 -6.88 -27.89
N ARG A 11 7.24 -8.20 -27.74
CA ARG A 11 6.55 -9.07 -28.68
C ARG A 11 5.05 -8.76 -28.78
N PRO A 12 4.52 -8.45 -29.98
CA PRO A 12 3.11 -8.10 -30.17
C PRO A 12 2.14 -9.22 -29.78
N GLU A 13 2.58 -10.49 -29.83
CA GLU A 13 1.72 -11.65 -29.54
C GLU A 13 1.24 -11.74 -28.09
N ARG A 14 1.85 -11.01 -27.15
CA ARG A 14 1.45 -11.02 -25.72
C ARG A 14 0.35 -10.01 -25.38
N GLY A 15 -0.16 -9.30 -26.40
CA GLY A 15 -1.17 -8.27 -26.26
C GLY A 15 -0.58 -6.95 -25.76
N THR A 16 -1.20 -5.84 -26.17
CA THR A 16 -0.71 -4.49 -25.86
C THR A 16 -1.21 -3.91 -24.55
N TYR A 17 -2.03 -4.66 -23.81
CA TYR A 17 -2.74 -4.18 -22.62
C TYR A 17 -1.84 -4.02 -21.39
N HIS A 18 -0.63 -4.57 -21.40
CA HIS A 18 0.39 -4.34 -20.37
C HIS A 18 1.32 -3.16 -20.69
N PHE A 19 1.10 -2.46 -21.82
CA PHE A 19 2.01 -1.41 -22.27
C PHE A 19 1.43 -0.03 -21.95
N SER A 20 2.12 0.72 -21.10
CA SER A 20 1.92 2.15 -20.96
C SER A 20 2.90 2.90 -21.86
N LEU A 21 2.41 3.92 -22.57
CA LEU A 21 3.27 4.89 -23.28
C LEU A 21 3.79 5.99 -22.34
N TYR A 22 3.39 5.97 -21.06
CA TYR A 22 3.82 6.92 -20.05
C TYR A 22 5.11 6.44 -19.39
N GLY A 23 6.08 7.35 -19.28
CA GLY A 23 7.33 7.15 -18.56
C GLY A 23 7.71 8.41 -17.78
N ASP A 24 8.43 8.22 -16.68
CA ASP A 24 9.00 9.32 -15.90
C ASP A 24 10.36 9.71 -16.49
N ASN A 25 10.51 10.97 -16.90
CA ASN A 25 11.77 11.50 -17.40
C ASN A 25 12.51 12.37 -16.37
N ARG A 26 11.98 12.53 -15.15
CA ARG A 26 12.59 13.36 -14.10
C ARG A 26 14.01 12.93 -13.76
N TRP A 27 14.27 11.62 -13.80
CA TRP A 27 15.55 11.01 -13.48
C TRP A 27 16.29 10.49 -14.72
N TRP A 28 15.91 10.95 -15.92
CA TRP A 28 16.44 10.43 -17.17
C TRP A 28 17.97 10.55 -17.25
N ASP A 29 18.54 11.66 -16.79
CA ASP A 29 19.98 11.88 -16.80
C ASP A 29 20.72 10.89 -15.88
N TYR A 30 20.18 10.62 -14.68
CA TYR A 30 20.71 9.60 -13.78
C TYR A 30 20.62 8.19 -14.39
N LEU A 31 19.48 7.86 -15.01
CA LEU A 31 19.24 6.54 -15.61
C LEU A 31 20.10 6.26 -16.86
N ASN A 32 20.46 7.30 -17.62
CA ASN A 32 21.25 7.16 -18.85
C ASN A 32 22.75 7.41 -18.64
N ASP A 33 23.16 7.80 -17.44
CA ASP A 33 24.57 7.86 -17.11
C ASP A 33 25.11 6.43 -16.87
N PRO A 34 26.12 5.97 -17.63
CA PRO A 34 26.69 4.62 -17.49
C PRO A 34 27.32 4.34 -16.12
N PHE A 35 27.55 5.37 -15.31
CA PHE A 35 28.09 5.25 -13.96
C PHE A 35 27.03 5.52 -12.88
N MET A 36 25.77 5.71 -13.26
CA MET A 36 24.66 6.12 -12.37
C MET A 36 25.05 7.32 -11.50
N THR A 37 25.78 8.26 -12.09
CA THR A 37 26.21 9.50 -11.45
C THR A 37 25.13 10.56 -11.63
N GLY A 38 24.77 11.20 -10.53
CA GLY A 38 23.67 12.16 -10.49
C GLY A 38 23.10 12.26 -9.08
N LEU A 39 22.19 13.21 -8.89
CA LEU A 39 21.48 13.35 -7.62
C LEU A 39 20.38 12.29 -7.54
N ALA A 40 20.60 11.29 -6.69
CA ALA A 40 19.53 10.42 -6.19
C ALA A 40 19.10 10.96 -4.83
N SER A 41 17.88 11.49 -4.73
CA SER A 41 17.35 11.99 -3.46
C SER A 41 16.65 10.85 -2.72
N ASP A 42 17.09 10.55 -1.50
CA ASP A 42 16.41 9.56 -0.66
C ASP A 42 15.13 10.13 -0.02
N MET A 43 15.14 11.43 0.31
CA MET A 43 14.01 12.16 0.86
C MET A 43 13.99 13.56 0.25
N THR A 44 12.82 13.98 -0.23
CA THR A 44 12.64 15.31 -0.82
C THR A 44 12.00 16.28 0.17
N GLU A 45 12.14 17.58 -0.06
CA GLU A 45 11.44 18.61 0.73
C GLU A 45 9.92 18.39 0.72
N ARG A 46 9.36 18.03 -0.44
CA ARG A 46 7.93 17.70 -0.58
C ARG A 46 7.52 16.56 0.34
N GLU A 47 8.30 15.48 0.37
CA GLU A 47 8.03 14.36 1.25
C GLU A 47 8.08 14.77 2.72
N LEU A 48 9.06 15.59 3.11
CA LEU A 48 9.17 16.11 4.47
C LEU A 48 7.95 16.97 4.84
N ASP A 49 7.48 17.82 3.95
CA ASP A 49 6.30 18.66 4.16
C ASP A 49 5.04 17.80 4.34
N PHE A 50 4.84 16.78 3.50
CA PHE A 50 3.72 15.85 3.68
C PHE A 50 3.82 15.05 4.98
N LEU A 51 5.02 14.66 5.42
CA LEU A 51 5.22 14.04 6.73
C LEU A 51 4.88 15.00 7.88
N GLN A 52 5.21 16.29 7.76
CA GLN A 52 4.80 17.32 8.73
C GLN A 52 3.28 17.54 8.73
N ALA A 53 2.65 17.59 7.56
CA ALA A 53 1.20 17.70 7.43
C ALA A 53 0.49 16.48 8.03
N GLU A 54 1.00 15.28 7.80
CA GLU A 54 0.51 14.05 8.42
C GLU A 54 0.61 14.12 9.95
N ALA A 55 1.78 14.51 10.48
CA ALA A 55 2.00 14.67 11.91
C ALA A 55 1.05 15.70 12.52
N ALA A 56 0.80 16.82 11.82
CA ALA A 56 -0.14 17.84 12.24
C ALA A 56 -1.58 17.30 12.31
N LEU A 57 -2.04 16.53 11.31
CA LEU A 57 -3.36 15.90 11.35
C LEU A 57 -3.50 14.91 12.50
N ARG A 58 -2.49 14.08 12.75
CA ARG A 58 -2.48 13.12 13.87
C ARG A 58 -2.54 13.83 15.24
N GLN A 59 -2.03 15.06 15.33
CA GLN A 59 -2.10 15.92 16.52
C GLN A 59 -3.38 16.75 16.61
N GLY A 60 -4.26 16.68 15.61
CA GLY A 60 -5.48 17.49 15.52
C GLY A 60 -5.24 18.95 15.08
N ASN A 61 -4.04 19.30 14.61
CA ASN A 61 -3.72 20.62 14.08
C ASN A 61 -4.09 20.72 12.60
N THR A 62 -5.40 20.77 12.33
CA THR A 62 -5.95 20.85 10.98
C THR A 62 -5.49 22.11 10.22
N ALA A 63 -5.29 23.23 10.91
CA ALA A 63 -4.88 24.48 10.28
C ALA A 63 -3.47 24.39 9.67
N GLN A 64 -2.51 23.82 10.41
CA GLN A 64 -1.16 23.61 9.91
C GLN A 64 -1.14 22.62 8.73
N ALA A 65 -1.86 21.50 8.86
CA ALA A 65 -1.94 20.52 7.79
C ALA A 65 -2.51 21.12 6.50
N LEU A 66 -3.61 21.89 6.59
CA LEU A 66 -4.21 22.55 5.43
C LEU A 66 -3.30 23.60 4.79
N SER A 67 -2.47 24.28 5.58
CA SER A 67 -1.50 25.25 5.05
C SER A 67 -0.50 24.57 4.13
N ILE A 68 0.08 23.45 4.57
CA ILE A 68 1.08 22.69 3.79
C ILE A 68 0.41 22.00 2.60
N LEU A 69 -0.71 21.29 2.84
CA LEU A 69 -1.43 20.55 1.82
C LEU A 69 -1.86 21.45 0.64
N ASN A 70 -2.40 22.63 0.94
CA ASN A 70 -2.91 23.53 -0.09
C ASN A 70 -1.81 24.23 -0.90
N GLU A 71 -0.57 24.27 -0.42
CA GLU A 71 0.57 24.76 -1.20
C GLU A 71 0.77 23.90 -2.46
N TYR A 72 0.84 22.58 -2.27
CA TYR A 72 1.01 21.62 -3.36
C TYR A 72 -0.26 21.45 -4.18
N ARG A 73 -1.39 21.28 -3.48
CA ARG A 73 -2.68 21.01 -4.12
C ARG A 73 -3.14 22.12 -5.07
N VAL A 74 -2.98 23.38 -4.65
CA VAL A 74 -3.37 24.54 -5.47
C VAL A 74 -2.22 24.93 -6.41
N GLY A 75 -0.99 24.96 -5.89
CA GLY A 75 0.18 25.45 -6.63
C GLY A 75 0.64 24.52 -7.76
N ASN A 76 0.63 23.21 -7.53
CA ASN A 76 1.05 22.21 -8.52
C ASN A 76 -0.15 21.49 -9.15
N GLY A 77 -1.13 21.11 -8.34
CA GLY A 77 -2.27 20.32 -8.79
C GLY A 77 -3.34 21.13 -9.52
N GLU A 78 -3.32 22.46 -9.39
CA GLU A 78 -4.40 23.36 -9.84
C GLU A 78 -5.78 22.90 -9.33
N LEU A 79 -5.80 22.16 -8.22
CA LEU A 79 -7.00 21.64 -7.60
C LEU A 79 -7.57 22.69 -6.63
N PRO A 80 -8.88 22.70 -6.39
CA PRO A 80 -9.44 23.59 -5.39
C PRO A 80 -8.89 23.24 -3.99
N PRO A 81 -8.68 24.25 -3.13
CA PRO A 81 -8.07 24.05 -1.82
C PRO A 81 -8.90 23.11 -0.96
N ALA A 82 -8.24 22.16 -0.32
CA ALA A 82 -8.82 21.30 0.69
C ALA A 82 -9.36 22.11 1.87
N THR A 83 -10.39 21.58 2.53
CA THR A 83 -10.97 22.15 3.75
C THR A 83 -10.90 21.15 4.90
N ALA A 84 -11.32 21.55 6.10
CA ALA A 84 -11.43 20.62 7.22
C ALA A 84 -12.37 19.42 6.94
N ALA A 85 -13.30 19.56 5.99
CA ALA A 85 -14.17 18.48 5.53
C ALA A 85 -13.53 17.57 4.47
N GLY A 86 -12.35 17.91 3.95
CA GLY A 86 -11.67 17.19 2.88
C GLY A 86 -11.72 17.90 1.54
N ALA A 87 -11.69 17.10 0.46
CA ALA A 87 -11.68 17.58 -0.91
C ALA A 87 -13.00 18.30 -1.24
N PRO A 88 -12.97 19.57 -1.67
CA PRO A 88 -14.17 20.28 -2.05
C PRO A 88 -14.70 19.79 -3.41
N GLY A 89 -16.00 19.92 -3.62
CA GLY A 89 -16.66 19.58 -4.88
C GLY A 89 -17.85 18.65 -4.70
N GLY A 90 -18.45 18.28 -5.82
CA GLY A 90 -19.46 17.21 -5.89
C GLY A 90 -18.84 15.88 -6.35
N PRO A 91 -19.65 14.81 -6.42
CA PRO A 91 -19.21 13.46 -6.80
C PRO A 91 -18.56 13.37 -8.19
N ASP A 92 -18.75 14.36 -9.06
CA ASP A 92 -18.13 14.41 -10.40
C ASP A 92 -16.92 15.35 -10.48
N ALA A 93 -16.51 15.99 -9.38
CA ALA A 93 -15.54 17.09 -9.40
C ALA A 93 -14.49 17.07 -8.28
N CYS A 94 -14.71 16.31 -7.20
CA CYS A 94 -13.72 16.21 -6.13
C CYS A 94 -12.64 15.18 -6.42
N VAL A 95 -11.47 15.41 -5.84
CA VAL A 95 -10.27 14.57 -5.96
C VAL A 95 -9.60 14.51 -4.58
N PRO A 96 -9.41 13.34 -3.95
CA PRO A 96 -9.84 12.03 -4.40
C PRO A 96 -11.35 11.81 -4.20
N GLN A 97 -11.87 10.80 -4.89
CA GLN A 97 -13.20 10.26 -4.68
C GLN A 97 -13.09 8.91 -3.97
N ASN A 98 -13.99 8.68 -3.02
CA ASN A 98 -14.16 7.38 -2.41
C ASN A 98 -14.83 6.41 -3.41
N PRO A 99 -14.72 5.09 -3.20
CA PRO A 99 -15.34 4.10 -4.09
C PRO A 99 -16.88 4.22 -4.23
N ASP A 100 -17.55 4.88 -3.29
CA ASP A 100 -18.99 5.15 -3.33
C ASP A 100 -19.34 6.46 -4.07
N GLY A 101 -18.34 7.16 -4.63
CA GLY A 101 -18.49 8.42 -5.33
C GLY A 101 -18.54 9.65 -4.42
N SER A 102 -18.49 9.48 -3.10
CA SER A 102 -18.37 10.61 -2.17
C SER A 102 -16.97 11.22 -2.22
N CYS A 103 -16.84 12.48 -1.81
CA CYS A 103 -15.53 13.12 -1.75
C CYS A 103 -14.69 12.59 -0.60
N GLY A 104 -13.39 12.43 -0.85
CA GLY A 104 -12.44 12.04 0.20
C GLY A 104 -12.44 13.05 1.34
N ASP A 105 -12.36 12.55 2.57
CA ASP A 105 -12.16 13.40 3.74
C ASP A 105 -10.74 14.01 3.73
N LEU A 106 -10.40 14.77 4.77
CA LEU A 106 -9.10 15.44 4.83
C LEU A 106 -7.93 14.42 4.88
N TRP A 107 -8.14 13.26 5.50
CA TRP A 107 -7.12 12.23 5.58
C TRP A 107 -6.89 11.57 4.22
N GLU A 108 -7.96 11.21 3.52
CA GLU A 108 -7.88 10.69 2.15
C GLU A 108 -7.29 11.73 1.19
N THR A 109 -7.64 13.00 1.36
CA THR A 109 -7.04 14.10 0.57
C THR A 109 -5.53 14.17 0.77
N LEU A 110 -5.05 14.10 2.02
CA LEU A 110 -3.62 14.06 2.31
C LEU A 110 -2.94 12.87 1.63
N LYS A 111 -3.50 11.66 1.76
CA LYS A 111 -2.94 10.44 1.15
C LYS A 111 -2.82 10.57 -0.36
N TYR A 112 -3.88 11.07 -1.00
CA TYR A 112 -3.89 11.28 -2.46
C TYR A 112 -2.82 12.28 -2.88
N ASP A 113 -2.80 13.47 -2.28
CA ASP A 113 -1.86 14.52 -2.66
C ASP A 113 -0.41 14.08 -2.42
N LYS A 114 -0.13 13.40 -1.29
CA LYS A 114 1.20 12.81 -1.04
C LYS A 114 1.57 11.83 -2.14
N ARG A 115 0.72 10.84 -2.45
CA ARG A 115 1.01 9.81 -3.47
C ARG A 115 1.31 10.41 -4.85
N ILE A 116 0.67 11.52 -5.21
CA ILE A 116 0.93 12.21 -6.49
C ILE A 116 2.24 13.00 -6.44
N GLU A 117 2.45 13.78 -5.38
CA GLU A 117 3.60 14.70 -5.28
C GLU A 117 4.94 13.97 -5.10
N VAL A 118 4.96 12.86 -4.37
CA VAL A 118 6.17 12.05 -4.14
C VAL A 118 6.26 10.82 -5.04
N TRP A 119 5.52 10.82 -6.15
CA TRP A 119 5.58 9.72 -7.12
C TRP A 119 6.99 9.63 -7.74
N HIS A 120 7.59 8.44 -7.62
CA HIS A 120 8.94 8.13 -8.08
C HIS A 120 10.05 9.03 -7.51
N THR A 121 9.86 9.63 -6.32
CA THR A 121 10.96 10.36 -5.66
C THR A 121 11.81 9.47 -4.75
N GLY A 122 11.30 8.31 -4.33
CA GLY A 122 12.02 7.36 -3.50
C GLY A 122 11.47 5.93 -3.63
N MET A 123 12.23 4.96 -3.14
CA MET A 123 11.87 3.55 -3.28
C MET A 123 10.71 3.17 -2.35
N GLY A 124 9.60 2.73 -2.94
CA GLY A 124 8.53 2.07 -2.20
C GLY A 124 7.74 2.97 -1.26
N ILE A 125 7.83 4.30 -1.38
CA ILE A 125 7.13 5.26 -0.50
C ILE A 125 5.66 4.90 -0.34
N ALA A 126 4.94 4.65 -1.44
CA ALA A 126 3.54 4.25 -1.42
C ALA A 126 3.29 2.98 -0.59
N PHE A 127 4.18 1.98 -0.66
CA PHE A 127 4.06 0.77 0.14
C PHE A 127 4.30 1.05 1.63
N TRP A 128 5.31 1.87 1.98
CA TRP A 128 5.62 2.19 3.38
C TRP A 128 4.53 3.03 4.03
N ASP A 129 3.98 3.98 3.29
CA ASP A 129 2.86 4.83 3.70
C ASP A 129 1.60 4.00 3.92
N ASP A 130 1.20 3.17 2.95
CA ASP A 130 0.03 2.30 3.07
C ASP A 130 0.17 1.33 4.24
N ARG A 131 1.39 0.83 4.49
CA ARG A 131 1.70 0.01 5.66
C ARG A 131 1.52 0.79 6.97
N GLY A 132 1.96 2.05 7.01
CA GLY A 132 1.85 2.93 8.17
C GLY A 132 0.42 3.43 8.43
N TRP A 133 -0.38 3.59 7.38
CA TRP A 133 -1.79 3.98 7.46
C TRP A 133 -2.71 2.79 7.73
N GLY A 134 -2.27 1.57 7.39
CA GLY A 134 -3.08 0.36 7.49
C GLY A 134 -3.98 0.14 6.26
N ASP A 135 -3.62 0.74 5.12
CA ASP A 135 -4.37 0.71 3.86
C ASP A 135 -3.80 -0.28 2.84
N LEU A 136 -2.77 -1.06 3.20
CA LEU A 136 -2.24 -2.08 2.31
C LEU A 136 -3.33 -3.02 1.81
N THR A 137 -3.29 -3.31 0.51
CA THR A 137 -4.16 -4.34 -0.07
C THR A 137 -3.99 -5.63 0.73
N PRO A 138 -5.10 -6.25 1.15
CA PRO A 138 -5.02 -7.46 1.95
C PRO A 138 -4.30 -8.62 1.28
N GLY A 139 -3.64 -9.44 2.10
CA GLY A 139 -2.72 -10.47 1.64
C GLY A 139 -1.35 -9.94 1.19
N THR A 140 -1.14 -8.61 1.15
CA THR A 140 0.18 -8.02 0.86
C THR A 140 1.14 -8.27 2.01
N ALA A 141 2.34 -8.77 1.71
CA ALA A 141 3.36 -9.01 2.73
C ALA A 141 3.78 -7.69 3.39
N VAL A 142 3.82 -7.65 4.73
CA VAL A 142 4.20 -6.46 5.52
C VAL A 142 5.73 -6.35 5.66
N HIS A 143 6.41 -7.48 5.52
CA HIS A 143 7.86 -7.65 5.52
C HIS A 143 8.25 -8.84 4.64
N PHE A 144 9.51 -8.89 4.21
CA PHE A 144 10.03 -10.01 3.42
C PHE A 144 10.31 -11.23 4.30
N PRO A 145 10.14 -12.46 3.77
CA PRO A 145 10.64 -13.66 4.44
C PRO A 145 12.17 -13.65 4.43
N VAL A 146 12.78 -14.36 5.39
CA VAL A 146 14.22 -14.63 5.36
C VAL A 146 14.54 -15.39 4.06
N PRO A 147 15.63 -15.03 3.34
CA PRO A 147 16.02 -15.76 2.14
C PRO A 147 16.17 -17.25 2.41
N GLY A 148 15.64 -18.09 1.50
CA GLY A 148 15.64 -19.54 1.70
C GLY A 148 17.05 -20.14 1.88
N GLU A 149 18.06 -19.56 1.23
CA GLU A 149 19.47 -19.97 1.41
C GLU A 149 19.94 -19.79 2.86
N GLU A 150 19.56 -18.69 3.50
CA GLU A 150 19.90 -18.43 4.90
C GLU A 150 19.18 -19.41 5.82
N LEU A 151 17.90 -19.72 5.56
CA LEU A 151 17.16 -20.73 6.32
C LEU A 151 17.78 -22.13 6.20
N LEU A 152 18.29 -22.50 5.02
CA LEU A 152 19.00 -23.76 4.83
C LEU A 152 20.32 -23.82 5.60
N VAL A 153 21.07 -22.71 5.65
CA VAL A 153 22.32 -22.62 6.44
C VAL A 153 22.03 -22.70 7.94
N LEU A 154 20.96 -22.04 8.39
CA LEU A 154 20.52 -22.04 9.78
C LEU A 154 19.80 -23.33 10.20
N LEU A 155 19.52 -24.24 9.26
CA LEU A 155 18.74 -25.47 9.45
C LEU A 155 17.32 -25.19 9.98
N GLU A 156 16.74 -24.08 9.55
CA GLU A 156 15.37 -23.65 9.87
C GLU A 156 14.38 -24.06 8.76
N GLU A 157 13.10 -24.11 9.12
CA GLU A 157 12.05 -24.43 8.15
C GLU A 157 11.83 -23.30 7.14
N ILE A 158 11.66 -23.66 5.85
CA ILE A 158 11.30 -22.71 4.80
C ILE A 158 9.84 -22.26 5.02
N TYR A 159 9.64 -20.95 5.14
CA TYR A 159 8.33 -20.34 5.36
C TYR A 159 7.99 -19.25 4.33
N THR A 160 6.71 -18.88 4.28
CA THR A 160 6.19 -17.77 3.47
C THR A 160 5.06 -17.06 4.21
N PHE A 161 4.91 -15.75 3.96
CA PHE A 161 3.84 -14.92 4.54
C PHE A 161 2.60 -14.81 3.66
N GLY A 162 2.54 -15.50 2.52
CA GLY A 162 1.43 -15.36 1.57
C GLY A 162 0.06 -15.74 2.13
N GLY A 163 -1.00 -15.10 1.62
CA GLY A 163 -2.41 -15.50 1.84
C GLY A 163 -2.93 -15.30 3.27
N ASP A 164 -2.89 -14.07 3.77
CA ASP A 164 -3.33 -13.67 5.12
C ASP A 164 -2.64 -14.43 6.27
N ALA A 165 -1.50 -15.08 6.00
CA ALA A 165 -0.67 -15.68 7.03
C ALA A 165 -0.05 -14.60 7.94
N GLY A 166 0.40 -15.00 9.14
CA GLY A 166 1.01 -14.07 10.09
C GLY A 166 2.22 -13.36 9.47
N GLY A 167 2.09 -12.08 9.15
CA GLY A 167 3.08 -11.30 8.39
C GLY A 167 2.56 -10.69 7.08
N ALA A 168 1.32 -10.99 6.68
CA ALA A 168 0.59 -10.29 5.63
C ALA A 168 -0.50 -9.35 6.20
N ALA A 169 -0.89 -8.36 5.41
CA ALA A 169 -2.02 -7.48 5.71
C ALA A 169 -3.31 -8.31 5.82
N PRO A 170 -4.18 -8.06 6.82
CA PRO A 170 -5.38 -8.86 7.03
C PRO A 170 -6.38 -8.68 5.88
N SER A 171 -7.12 -9.74 5.53
CA SER A 171 -8.26 -9.72 4.60
C SER A 171 -9.13 -8.46 4.78
N PRO A 172 -9.64 -7.81 3.71
CA PRO A 172 -10.50 -6.63 3.81
C PRO A 172 -11.90 -7.02 4.30
N SER A 173 -12.09 -8.25 4.82
CA SER A 173 -13.31 -8.64 5.48
C SER A 173 -13.52 -7.67 6.64
N ARG A 174 -14.30 -6.63 6.35
CA ARG A 174 -14.80 -5.64 7.29
C ARG A 174 -15.16 -6.44 8.54
N LEU A 175 -14.49 -6.16 9.65
CA LEU A 175 -14.88 -6.71 10.95
C LEU A 175 -16.23 -6.12 11.32
N THR A 176 -17.27 -6.51 10.60
CA THR A 176 -18.64 -6.38 11.05
C THR A 176 -18.74 -7.34 12.23
N LEU A 177 -18.69 -6.76 13.43
CA LEU A 177 -19.07 -7.42 14.68
C LEU A 177 -20.59 -7.64 14.67
N THR A 178 -21.10 -8.32 13.64
CA THR A 178 -22.47 -8.80 13.66
C THR A 178 -22.52 -10.01 14.60
N PRO A 179 -23.62 -10.18 15.36
CA PRO A 179 -23.81 -11.36 16.19
C PRO A 179 -23.61 -12.68 15.42
N GLU A 180 -23.94 -12.71 14.13
CA GLU A 180 -23.74 -13.86 13.24
C GLU A 180 -22.25 -14.11 12.96
N ALA A 181 -21.47 -13.06 12.67
CA ALA A 181 -20.03 -13.20 12.42
C ALA A 181 -19.28 -13.61 13.70
N ILE A 182 -19.70 -13.12 14.87
CA ILE A 182 -19.15 -13.55 16.16
C ILE A 182 -19.46 -15.02 16.41
N ARG A 183 -20.71 -15.45 16.19
CA ARG A 183 -21.12 -16.86 16.32
C ARG A 183 -20.37 -17.78 15.36
N ALA A 184 -20.16 -17.36 14.11
CA ALA A 184 -19.40 -18.13 13.12
C ALA A 184 -17.93 -18.27 13.51
N ARG A 185 -17.31 -17.21 14.05
CA ARG A 185 -15.94 -17.23 14.57
C ARG A 185 -15.80 -18.10 15.82
N LEU A 186 -16.76 -18.04 16.74
CA LEU A 186 -16.80 -18.94 17.90
C LEU A 186 -16.88 -20.41 17.47
N ALA A 187 -17.76 -20.74 16.54
CA ALA A 187 -17.88 -22.10 16.01
C ALA A 187 -16.63 -22.56 15.21
N ALA A 188 -15.86 -21.62 14.64
CA ALA A 188 -14.59 -21.93 14.01
C ALA A 188 -13.48 -22.17 15.06
N LEU A 189 -13.45 -21.38 16.14
CA LEU A 189 -12.55 -21.58 17.28
C LEU A 189 -12.80 -22.91 17.98
N GLU A 190 -14.05 -23.25 18.27
CA GLU A 190 -14.41 -24.54 18.88
C GLU A 190 -13.97 -25.74 18.02
N ARG A 191 -14.09 -25.62 16.68
CA ARG A 191 -13.58 -26.62 15.73
C ARG A 191 -12.06 -26.69 15.73
N PHE A 192 -11.39 -25.55 15.79
CA PHE A 192 -9.94 -25.48 15.89
C PHE A 192 -9.46 -26.14 17.17
N ASP A 193 -10.04 -25.81 18.32
CA ASP A 193 -9.70 -26.38 19.63
C ASP A 193 -9.95 -27.89 19.68
N ALA A 194 -11.05 -28.37 19.09
CA ALA A 194 -11.31 -29.80 18.97
C ALA A 194 -10.27 -30.51 18.09
N SER A 195 -9.87 -29.88 16.99
CA SER A 195 -8.82 -30.41 16.10
C SER A 195 -7.44 -30.39 16.75
N TYR A 196 -7.16 -29.37 17.56
CA TYR A 196 -5.90 -29.19 18.27
C TYR A 196 -5.79 -30.15 19.46
N ALA A 197 -6.89 -30.38 20.18
CA ALA A 197 -7.00 -31.39 21.23
C ALA A 197 -6.81 -32.82 20.69
N TRP A 198 -7.30 -33.14 19.49
CA TRP A 198 -7.01 -34.41 18.83
C TRP A 198 -5.52 -34.54 18.45
N ARG A 199 -4.88 -33.45 17.99
CA ARG A 199 -3.44 -33.43 17.66
C ARG A 199 -2.53 -33.49 18.88
N SER A 200 -2.96 -32.98 20.03
CA SER A 200 -2.22 -33.10 21.29
C SER A 200 -2.41 -34.48 21.94
N ALA A 201 -3.61 -35.06 21.88
CA ALA A 201 -3.88 -36.42 22.36
C ALA A 201 -3.16 -37.50 21.53
N SER A 202 -3.10 -37.35 20.21
CA SER A 202 -2.39 -38.28 19.31
C SER A 202 -0.85 -38.20 19.42
N ARG A 203 -0.30 -37.14 20.01
CA ARG A 203 1.13 -37.04 20.36
C ARG A 203 1.46 -37.55 21.77
N MET A 204 0.46 -37.85 22.62
CA MET A 204 0.64 -38.22 24.04
C MET A 204 0.17 -39.64 24.43
N GLY A 205 -0.13 -40.53 23.48
CA GLY A 205 -0.37 -41.97 23.73
C GLY A 205 0.56 -42.82 22.85
N VAL A 206 1.69 -43.34 23.38
CA VAL A 206 1.79 -44.64 24.08
C VAL A 206 1.39 -45.79 23.16
N GLY A 207 2.41 -46.56 22.76
CA GLY A 207 2.21 -47.79 22.00
C GLY A 207 1.26 -48.74 22.69
N MET A 208 0.37 -49.35 21.91
CA MET A 208 -0.29 -50.59 22.27
C MET A 208 -0.05 -51.58 21.13
N HIS A 209 0.39 -52.76 21.57
CA HIS A 209 0.60 -54.00 20.84
C HIS A 209 -0.57 -54.39 19.94
#